data_AF-A0ABD3DE29-F1
#
_entry.id   AF-A0ABD3DE29-F1
#
_cell.length_a   1.000
_cell.length_b   1.000
_cell.length_c   1.000
_cell.angle_alpha   90.00
_cell.angle_beta   90.00
_cell.angle_gamma   90.00
#
_symmetry.space_group_name_H-M   'P 1'
#
loop_
_entity.id
_entity.type
_entity.pdbx_description
1 polymer ?
#
loop_
_entity_poly.entity_id
_entity_poly.type
_entity_poly.pdbx_seq_one_letter_code
_entity_poly.pdbx_strand_id
1 'polypeptide(L)'
;MKSMNDNTLKTTLVQQDPNFSTFRRRNKILILISLFLILTLTVILGALITHVVHTNPRFHDPPVNPAVKALCDAAADTPSCLKAFNPIISVKSRPADPSQILTLSLQTAAKKLENVINVTTGTNNLKNCSSSLRVGLGMIRERLRVDPFVEMKSEERRAEMMNKSIVVKILKSCLDDLRRVEPTAVISEVKAKVQQVMVYVNSSGGFLDPLVLRRIYYDSYVVHTGMIGPEMCVLFGLQLLFMFFLFFSLFRIR
;
A
#
# COMPACT_ATOMS: atom_id res chain seq x y z
N MET A 1 64.93 -33.46 -60.80
CA MET A 1 65.84 -33.86 -59.71
C MET A 1 66.65 -32.62 -59.34
N LYS A 2 66.69 -32.06 -58.13
CA LYS A 2 66.35 -32.49 -56.78
C LYS A 2 65.96 -31.20 -56.02
N SER A 3 64.75 -31.14 -55.48
CA SER A 3 64.29 -30.05 -54.60
C SER A 3 64.88 -30.26 -53.22
N MET A 4 65.44 -29.21 -52.60
CA MET A 4 66.02 -29.28 -51.25
C MET A 4 65.69 -28.00 -50.48
N ASN A 5 64.90 -28.20 -49.43
CA ASN A 5 64.50 -27.36 -48.29
C ASN A 5 65.24 -26.04 -48.03
N ASP A 6 64.47 -25.02 -47.64
CA ASP A 6 64.80 -24.25 -46.44
C ASP A 6 63.54 -23.79 -45.68
N ASN A 7 63.13 -24.63 -44.71
CA ASN A 7 62.10 -24.34 -43.71
C ASN A 7 62.79 -23.79 -42.46
N THR A 8 63.30 -22.56 -42.48
CA THR A 8 64.07 -22.08 -41.32
C THR A 8 64.00 -20.57 -41.10
N LEU A 9 62.81 -20.02 -40.77
CA LEU A 9 62.70 -18.89 -39.80
C LEU A 9 61.22 -18.52 -39.48
N LYS A 10 60.43 -19.47 -38.97
CA LYS A 10 59.11 -19.18 -38.37
C LYS A 10 59.06 -19.58 -36.90
N THR A 11 60.14 -19.33 -36.17
CA THR A 11 60.15 -19.65 -34.73
C THR A 11 61.20 -18.83 -34.01
N THR A 12 60.91 -17.55 -33.80
CA THR A 12 61.66 -16.76 -32.81
C THR A 12 60.69 -15.91 -32.01
N LEU A 13 60.44 -16.40 -30.79
CA LEU A 13 60.40 -15.62 -29.56
C LEU A 13 59.18 -14.71 -29.36
N VAL A 14 58.01 -15.33 -29.16
CA VAL A 14 57.18 -14.89 -28.03
C VAL A 14 57.85 -15.45 -26.78
N GLN A 15 58.85 -14.73 -26.29
CA GLN A 15 59.44 -14.96 -24.98
C GLN A 15 58.36 -14.61 -23.96
N GLN A 16 57.55 -15.61 -23.64
CA GLN A 16 56.48 -15.53 -22.67
C GLN A 16 57.13 -15.42 -21.29
N ASP A 17 57.41 -14.19 -20.88
CA ASP A 17 58.01 -13.89 -19.59
C ASP A 17 57.23 -14.61 -18.46
N PRO A 18 57.86 -15.53 -17.70
CA PRO A 18 57.18 -16.29 -16.66
C PRO A 18 56.57 -15.38 -15.58
N ASN A 19 57.13 -14.17 -15.44
CA ASN A 19 56.64 -13.13 -14.54
C ASN A 19 55.26 -12.56 -14.94
N PHE A 20 54.91 -12.50 -16.22
CA PHE A 20 53.57 -12.04 -16.64
C PHE A 20 52.49 -13.06 -16.31
N SER A 21 52.78 -14.36 -16.42
CA SER A 21 51.84 -15.42 -16.09
C SER A 21 51.53 -15.47 -14.59
N THR A 22 52.53 -15.22 -13.73
CA THR A 22 52.40 -15.21 -12.27
C THR A 22 51.71 -13.93 -11.79
N PHE A 23 51.98 -12.77 -12.41
CA PHE A 23 51.27 -11.52 -12.13
C PHE A 23 49.78 -11.61 -12.51
N ARG A 24 49.47 -12.19 -13.68
CA ARG A 24 48.09 -12.46 -14.12
C ARG A 24 47.36 -13.44 -13.19
N ARG A 25 48.07 -14.43 -12.64
CA ARG A 25 47.52 -15.39 -11.67
C ARG A 25 47.26 -14.75 -10.31
N ARG A 26 48.16 -13.90 -9.82
CA ARG A 26 47.99 -13.12 -8.57
C ARG A 26 46.82 -12.14 -8.66
N ASN A 27 46.68 -11.42 -9.79
CA ASN A 27 45.53 -10.55 -10.00
C ASN A 27 44.20 -11.32 -10.06
N LYS A 28 44.17 -12.51 -10.67
CA LYS A 28 42.97 -13.37 -10.66
C LYS A 28 42.58 -13.83 -9.25
N ILE A 29 43.56 -14.17 -8.42
CA ILE A 29 43.33 -14.57 -7.03
C ILE A 29 42.80 -13.38 -6.22
N LEU A 30 43.40 -12.19 -6.36
CA LEU A 30 42.93 -10.98 -5.68
C LEU A 30 41.51 -10.59 -6.09
N ILE A 31 41.16 -10.71 -7.38
CA ILE A 31 39.81 -10.45 -7.88
C ILE A 31 38.81 -11.46 -7.28
N LEU A 32 39.16 -12.76 -7.23
CA LEU A 32 38.32 -13.79 -6.62
C LEU A 32 38.09 -13.53 -5.12
N ILE A 33 39.14 -13.19 -4.38
CA ILE A 33 39.05 -12.87 -2.95
C ILE A 33 38.17 -11.63 -2.74
N SER A 34 38.38 -10.57 -3.52
CA SER A 34 37.56 -9.35 -3.44
C SER A 34 36.09 -9.63 -3.74
N LEU A 35 35.80 -10.45 -4.76
CA LEU A 35 34.44 -10.80 -5.14
C LEU A 35 33.75 -11.64 -4.05
N PHE A 36 34.47 -12.60 -3.46
CA PHE A 36 33.99 -13.38 -2.32
C PHE A 36 33.74 -12.51 -1.07
N LEU A 37 34.62 -11.54 -0.82
CA LEU A 37 34.47 -10.59 0.28
C LEU A 37 33.20 -9.76 0.09
N ILE A 38 32.95 -9.23 -1.11
CA ILE A 38 31.74 -8.45 -1.44
C ILE A 38 30.47 -9.29 -1.26
N LEU A 39 30.48 -10.55 -1.71
CA LEU A 39 29.35 -11.47 -1.50
C LEU A 39 29.08 -11.72 -0.02
N THR A 40 30.14 -12.00 0.75
CA THR A 40 30.02 -12.24 2.18
C THR A 40 29.46 -11.00 2.90
N LEU A 41 29.98 -9.80 2.55
CA LEU A 41 29.52 -8.54 3.14
C LEU A 41 28.04 -8.26 2.84
N THR A 42 27.60 -8.54 1.62
CA THR A 42 26.20 -8.31 1.21
C THR A 42 25.23 -9.29 1.85
N VAL A 43 25.61 -10.55 2.02
CA VAL A 43 24.83 -11.52 2.79
C VAL A 43 24.75 -11.12 4.26
N ILE A 44 25.86 -10.71 4.87
CA ILE A 44 25.89 -10.27 6.27
C ILE A 44 25.03 -9.01 6.46
N LEU A 45 25.14 -8.02 5.59
CA LEU A 45 24.30 -6.81 5.64
C LEU A 45 22.82 -7.15 5.43
N GLY A 46 22.49 -8.01 4.48
CA GLY A 46 21.12 -8.47 4.26
C GLY A 46 20.53 -9.19 5.48
N ALA A 47 21.32 -10.07 6.10
CA ALA A 47 20.94 -10.76 7.33
C ALA A 47 20.76 -9.79 8.50
N LEU A 48 21.66 -8.81 8.67
CA LEU A 48 21.56 -7.76 9.68
C LEU A 48 20.32 -6.88 9.47
N ILE A 49 20.04 -6.45 8.25
CA ILE A 49 18.83 -5.66 7.92
C ILE A 49 17.58 -6.49 8.25
N THR A 50 17.53 -7.75 7.81
CA THR A 50 16.40 -8.65 8.09
C THR A 50 16.21 -8.87 9.58
N HIS A 51 17.30 -9.12 10.31
CA HIS A 51 17.30 -9.28 11.76
C HIS A 51 16.82 -8.00 12.45
N VAL A 52 17.31 -6.82 12.06
CA VAL A 52 16.88 -5.53 12.62
C VAL A 52 15.40 -5.26 12.33
N VAL A 53 14.90 -5.60 11.13
CA VAL A 53 13.48 -5.45 10.77
C VAL A 53 12.60 -6.40 11.61
N HIS A 54 13.02 -7.65 11.80
CA HIS A 54 12.28 -8.63 12.61
C HIS A 54 12.39 -8.43 14.12
N THR A 55 13.45 -7.79 14.61
CA THR A 55 13.66 -7.56 16.05
C THR A 55 13.22 -6.19 16.52
N ASN A 56 12.97 -5.23 15.62
CA ASN A 56 12.43 -3.93 16.02
C ASN A 56 10.91 -3.99 16.25
N PRO A 57 10.44 -3.76 17.49
CA PRO A 57 9.01 -3.70 17.78
C PRO A 57 8.31 -2.51 17.09
N ARG A 58 9.07 -1.51 16.61
CA ARG A 58 8.54 -0.38 15.81
C ARG A 58 7.96 -0.80 14.45
N PHE A 59 8.32 -1.98 13.94
CA PHE A 59 7.74 -2.54 12.71
C PHE A 59 6.62 -3.54 12.98
N HIS A 60 6.40 -3.94 14.24
CA HIS A 60 5.51 -5.04 14.56
C HIS A 60 4.03 -4.67 14.68
N ASP A 61 3.69 -3.40 14.80
CA ASP A 61 2.31 -2.92 14.63
C ASP A 61 2.33 -1.48 14.11
N PRO A 62 1.86 -1.19 12.89
CA PRO A 62 1.61 0.20 12.53
C PRO A 62 0.54 0.76 13.49
N PRO A 63 0.67 2.00 14.01
CA PRO A 63 -0.31 2.58 14.94
C PRO A 63 -1.72 2.72 14.31
N VAL A 64 -1.81 2.51 13.00
CA VAL A 64 -3.00 2.58 12.17
C VAL A 64 -3.07 1.31 11.35
N ASN A 65 -4.25 0.69 11.28
CA ASN A 65 -4.47 -0.48 10.44
C ASN A 65 -4.08 -0.16 8.97
N PRO A 66 -3.30 -1.02 8.28
CA PRO A 66 -2.83 -0.76 6.91
C PRO A 66 -3.95 -0.43 5.93
N ALA A 67 -5.11 -1.09 6.07
CA ALA A 67 -6.25 -0.84 5.20
C ALA A 67 -6.87 0.55 5.43
N VAL A 68 -6.88 1.02 6.68
CA VAL A 68 -7.31 2.38 7.04
C VAL A 68 -6.33 3.40 6.50
N LYS A 69 -5.02 3.14 6.62
CA LYS A 69 -3.99 4.01 6.09
C LYS A 69 -4.13 4.17 4.58
N ALA A 70 -4.16 3.06 3.85
CA ALA A 70 -4.30 3.08 2.38
C ALA A 70 -5.59 3.80 1.92
N LEU A 71 -6.70 3.63 2.65
CA LEU A 71 -7.93 4.37 2.39
C LEU A 71 -7.78 5.87 2.63
N CYS A 72 -7.26 6.26 3.80
CA CYS A 72 -7.20 7.64 4.23
C CYS A 72 -6.12 8.44 3.50
N ASP A 73 -5.08 7.79 2.99
CA ASP A 73 -4.08 8.39 2.11
C ASP A 73 -4.69 8.79 0.75
N ALA A 74 -5.75 8.11 0.31
CA ALA A 74 -6.51 8.45 -0.90
C ALA A 74 -7.66 9.44 -0.64
N ALA A 75 -7.95 9.75 0.63
CA ALA A 75 -9.00 10.68 0.99
C ALA A 75 -8.50 12.14 0.86
N ALA A 76 -9.41 13.05 0.51
CA ALA A 76 -9.10 14.48 0.43
C ALA A 76 -8.71 15.11 1.79
N ASP A 77 -9.14 14.49 2.90
CA ASP A 77 -8.81 14.90 4.27
C ASP A 77 -8.35 13.68 5.08
N THR A 78 -7.05 13.39 4.99
CA THR A 78 -6.40 12.26 5.68
C THR A 78 -6.57 12.33 7.20
N PRO A 79 -6.31 13.47 7.89
CA PRO A 79 -6.49 13.56 9.34
C PRO A 79 -7.92 13.23 9.81
N SER A 80 -8.94 13.79 9.14
CA SER A 80 -10.34 13.51 9.50
C SER A 80 -10.73 12.06 9.23
N CYS A 81 -10.23 11.48 8.13
CA CYS A 81 -10.45 10.08 7.81
C CYS A 81 -9.84 9.16 8.89
N LEU A 82 -8.57 9.37 9.26
CA LEU A 82 -7.91 8.58 10.30
C LEU A 82 -8.65 8.69 11.64
N LYS A 83 -9.03 9.91 12.04
CA LYS A 83 -9.80 10.14 13.27
C LYS A 83 -11.16 9.40 13.26
N ALA A 84 -11.79 9.26 12.09
CA ALA A 84 -13.06 8.57 11.95
C ALA A 84 -12.92 7.05 11.97
N PHE A 85 -11.91 6.48 11.32
CA PHE A 85 -11.77 5.04 11.07
C PHE A 85 -10.88 4.29 12.07
N ASN A 86 -9.86 4.94 12.65
CA ASN A 86 -9.01 4.33 13.69
C ASN A 86 -9.79 3.71 14.86
N PRO A 87 -10.85 4.32 15.42
CA PRO A 87 -11.57 3.71 16.54
C PRO A 87 -12.48 2.53 16.14
N ILE A 88 -12.74 2.33 14.84
CA ILE A 88 -13.63 1.27 14.34
C ILE A 88 -12.84 -0.01 14.06
N ILE A 89 -11.59 0.13 13.62
CA ILE A 89 -10.78 -0.98 13.12
C ILE A 89 -9.62 -1.16 14.08
N SER A 90 -9.65 -2.27 14.84
CA SER A 90 -8.56 -2.63 15.75
C SER A 90 -7.26 -2.81 14.97
N VAL A 91 -6.18 -2.22 15.48
CA VAL A 91 -4.81 -2.37 14.96
C VAL A 91 -4.40 -3.84 14.86
N LYS A 92 -4.94 -4.70 15.74
CA LYS A 92 -4.65 -6.14 15.81
C LYS A 92 -5.46 -7.02 14.86
N SER A 93 -6.44 -6.46 14.13
CA SER A 93 -7.17 -7.26 13.16
C SER A 93 -6.24 -7.56 11.98
N ARG A 94 -5.96 -8.86 11.76
CA ARG A 94 -5.38 -9.44 10.52
C ARG A 94 -5.91 -8.70 9.30
N PRO A 95 -5.13 -8.59 8.20
CA PRO A 95 -5.38 -7.63 7.13
C PRO A 95 -6.87 -7.55 6.84
N ALA A 96 -7.45 -6.44 7.30
CA ALA A 96 -8.88 -6.38 7.49
C ALA A 96 -9.50 -6.45 6.10
N ASP A 97 -10.29 -7.50 5.87
CA ASP A 97 -10.99 -7.71 4.62
C ASP A 97 -11.66 -6.38 4.23
N PRO A 98 -11.31 -5.79 3.08
CA PRO A 98 -11.87 -4.52 2.65
C PRO A 98 -13.41 -4.53 2.68
N SER A 99 -14.02 -5.68 2.43
CA SER A 99 -15.47 -5.93 2.51
C SER A 99 -15.99 -5.78 3.94
N GLN A 100 -15.27 -6.32 4.92
CA GLN A 100 -15.59 -6.18 6.35
C GLN A 100 -15.47 -4.72 6.79
N ILE A 101 -14.42 -4.03 6.37
CA ILE A 101 -14.22 -2.61 6.73
C ILE A 101 -15.31 -1.73 6.11
N LEU A 102 -15.61 -1.95 4.83
CA LEU A 102 -16.70 -1.26 4.15
C LEU A 102 -18.01 -1.45 4.92
N THR A 103 -18.34 -2.70 5.28
CA THR A 103 -19.54 -3.03 6.05
C THR A 103 -19.57 -2.31 7.39
N LEU A 104 -18.49 -2.39 8.17
CA LEU A 104 -18.37 -1.73 9.47
C LEU A 104 -18.50 -0.20 9.36
N SER A 105 -17.94 0.38 8.32
CA SER A 105 -18.01 1.83 8.07
C SER A 105 -19.43 2.29 7.75
N LEU A 106 -20.16 1.54 6.92
CA LEU A 106 -21.55 1.81 6.58
C LEU A 106 -22.49 1.57 7.77
N GLN A 107 -22.27 0.52 8.55
CA GLN A 107 -23.01 0.28 9.79
C GLN A 107 -22.80 1.41 10.81
N THR A 108 -21.55 1.87 10.96
CA THR A 108 -21.23 2.99 11.85
C THR A 108 -21.86 4.29 11.36
N ALA A 109 -21.83 4.56 10.05
CA ALA A 109 -22.51 5.70 9.45
C ALA A 109 -24.02 5.65 9.71
N ALA A 110 -24.65 4.48 9.49
CA ALA A 110 -26.07 4.28 9.75
C ALA A 110 -26.44 4.54 11.22
N LYS A 111 -25.68 3.97 12.16
CA LYS A 111 -25.90 4.15 13.61
C LYS A 111 -25.76 5.61 14.02
N LYS A 112 -24.74 6.31 13.52
CA LYS A 112 -24.55 7.75 13.81
C LYS A 112 -25.68 8.59 13.23
N LEU A 113 -26.12 8.28 12.01
CA LEU A 113 -27.20 8.99 11.35
C LEU A 113 -28.53 8.80 12.07
N GLU A 114 -28.81 7.59 12.56
CA GLU A 114 -29.97 7.28 13.40
C GLU A 114 -29.98 8.10 14.70
N ASN A 115 -28.83 8.20 15.37
CA ASN A 115 -28.70 9.06 16.55
C ASN A 115 -28.98 10.54 16.23
N VAL A 116 -28.55 11.05 15.07
CA VAL A 116 -28.86 12.42 14.66
C VAL A 116 -30.34 12.59 14.35
N ILE A 117 -30.99 11.61 13.70
CA ILE A 117 -32.41 11.63 13.43
C ILE A 117 -33.21 11.71 14.74
N ASN A 118 -32.82 10.95 15.77
CA ASN A 118 -33.49 10.98 17.08
C ASN A 118 -33.41 12.36 17.73
N VAL A 119 -32.24 13.02 17.68
CA VAL A 119 -32.07 14.39 18.21
C VAL A 119 -32.89 15.40 17.41
N THR A 120 -32.91 15.28 16.08
CA THR A 120 -33.59 16.25 15.20
C THR A 120 -35.12 16.11 15.18
N THR A 121 -35.67 14.95 15.55
CA THR A 121 -37.12 14.69 15.50
C THR A 121 -37.90 15.53 16.53
N GLY A 122 -37.25 15.92 17.64
CA GLY A 122 -37.86 16.76 18.67
C GLY A 122 -37.84 18.27 18.36
N THR A 123 -37.26 18.70 17.24
CA THR A 123 -37.05 20.12 16.93
C THR A 123 -37.74 20.50 15.63
N ASN A 124 -38.80 21.32 15.71
CA ASN A 124 -39.59 21.73 14.54
C ASN A 124 -38.74 22.39 13.44
N ASN A 125 -37.74 23.17 13.84
CA ASN A 125 -36.81 23.86 12.93
C ASN A 125 -35.89 22.89 12.15
N LEU A 126 -35.85 21.61 12.54
CA LEU A 126 -34.97 20.58 11.96
C LEU A 126 -35.75 19.53 11.16
N LYS A 127 -37.05 19.73 10.92
CA LYS A 127 -37.91 18.75 10.23
C LYS A 127 -37.41 18.40 8.82
N ASN A 128 -36.94 19.39 8.06
CA ASN A 128 -36.42 19.19 6.69
C ASN A 128 -35.08 18.45 6.67
N CYS A 129 -34.19 18.78 7.61
CA CYS A 129 -32.97 18.00 7.79
C CYS A 129 -33.33 16.57 8.23
N SER A 130 -34.19 16.39 9.23
CA SER A 130 -34.60 15.07 9.74
C SER A 130 -35.19 14.18 8.65
N SER A 131 -36.08 14.70 7.79
CA SER A 131 -36.63 13.95 6.66
C SER A 131 -35.54 13.56 5.66
N SER A 132 -34.65 14.48 5.31
CA SER A 132 -33.50 14.22 4.43
C SER A 132 -32.59 13.13 5.01
N LEU A 133 -32.24 13.22 6.30
CA LEU A 133 -31.40 12.23 6.97
C LEU A 133 -32.06 10.84 6.98
N ARG A 134 -33.39 10.73 7.15
CA ARG A 134 -34.11 9.45 7.05
C ARG A 134 -33.98 8.82 5.66
N VAL A 135 -34.09 9.62 4.60
CA VAL A 135 -33.86 9.14 3.22
C VAL A 135 -32.43 8.64 3.05
N GLY A 136 -31.44 9.43 3.52
CA GLY A 136 -30.04 9.03 3.49
C GLY A 136 -29.76 7.73 4.26
N LEU A 137 -30.39 7.55 5.43
CA LEU A 137 -30.29 6.33 6.22
C LEU A 137 -30.87 5.12 5.48
N GLY A 138 -32.02 5.28 4.83
CA GLY A 138 -32.61 4.25 3.98
C GLY A 138 -31.66 3.80 2.88
N MET A 139 -31.01 4.75 2.20
CA MET A 139 -30.02 4.44 1.16
C MET A 139 -28.77 3.74 1.69
N ILE A 140 -28.28 4.11 2.88
CA ILE A 140 -27.14 3.42 3.51
C ILE A 140 -27.54 1.99 3.89
N ARG A 141 -28.73 1.79 4.45
CA ARG A 141 -29.24 0.46 4.83
C ARG A 141 -29.46 -0.43 3.61
N GLU A 142 -29.93 0.13 2.50
CA GLU A 142 -30.09 -0.62 1.26
C GLU A 142 -28.74 -1.12 0.73
N ARG A 143 -27.69 -0.31 0.81
CA ARG A 143 -26.34 -0.72 0.44
C ARG A 143 -25.75 -1.81 1.34
N LEU A 144 -26.14 -1.82 2.62
CA LEU A 144 -25.75 -2.89 3.56
C LEU A 144 -26.42 -4.24 3.25
N ARG A 145 -27.53 -4.25 2.52
CA ARG A 145 -28.22 -5.49 2.09
C ARG A 145 -27.56 -6.12 0.86
N VAL A 146 -26.82 -5.34 0.09
CA VAL A 146 -26.09 -5.84 -1.07
C VAL A 146 -24.82 -6.54 -0.57
N ASP A 147 -24.64 -7.81 -0.95
CA ASP A 147 -23.52 -8.67 -0.54
C ASP A 147 -22.17 -7.92 -0.46
N PRO A 148 -21.49 -7.87 0.69
CA PRO A 148 -20.29 -7.09 0.86
C PRO A 148 -19.08 -7.61 0.10
N PHE A 149 -19.09 -8.80 -0.54
CA PHE A 149 -17.94 -9.29 -1.33
C PHE A 149 -17.63 -8.36 -2.52
N VAL A 150 -16.80 -7.33 -2.26
CA VAL A 150 -16.42 -6.28 -3.22
C VAL A 150 -15.55 -6.87 -4.33
N GLU A 151 -14.76 -7.89 -4.01
CA GLU A 151 -13.82 -8.56 -4.92
C GLU A 151 -14.52 -9.30 -6.07
N MET A 152 -15.69 -9.91 -5.81
CA MET A 152 -16.39 -10.77 -6.79
C MET A 152 -17.39 -10.02 -7.66
N LYS A 153 -17.53 -8.70 -7.50
CA LYS A 153 -18.51 -7.91 -8.24
C LYS A 153 -17.90 -7.28 -9.50
N SER A 154 -18.71 -7.23 -10.56
CA SER A 154 -18.39 -6.49 -11.78
C SER A 154 -18.09 -5.02 -11.47
N GLU A 155 -17.24 -4.39 -12.29
CA GLU A 155 -16.91 -2.97 -12.16
C GLU A 155 -18.17 -2.08 -12.15
N GLU A 156 -19.19 -2.45 -12.93
CA GLU A 156 -20.49 -1.76 -12.96
C GLU A 156 -21.19 -1.78 -11.60
N ARG A 157 -21.25 -2.93 -10.93
CA ARG A 157 -21.85 -3.03 -9.58
C ARG A 157 -21.03 -2.28 -8.53
N ARG A 158 -19.70 -2.24 -8.69
CA ARG A 158 -18.82 -1.41 -7.85
C ARG A 158 -19.06 0.06 -8.08
N ALA A 159 -19.21 0.50 -9.33
CA ALA A 159 -19.54 1.87 -9.70
C ALA A 159 -20.91 2.31 -9.15
N GLU A 160 -21.90 1.42 -9.19
CA GLU A 160 -23.22 1.66 -8.63
C GLU A 160 -23.17 1.83 -7.09
N MET A 161 -22.45 0.96 -6.38
CA MET A 161 -22.23 1.14 -4.93
C MET A 161 -21.36 2.37 -4.62
N MET A 162 -20.43 2.72 -5.51
CA MET A 162 -19.64 3.95 -5.46
C MET A 162 -20.46 5.21 -5.73
N ASN A 163 -21.71 5.10 -6.19
CA ASN A 163 -22.60 6.25 -6.39
C ASN A 163 -23.08 6.85 -5.07
N LYS A 164 -22.15 7.16 -4.16
CA LYS A 164 -22.31 7.89 -2.90
C LYS A 164 -22.77 9.33 -3.10
N SER A 165 -22.78 9.82 -4.35
CA SER A 165 -23.17 11.18 -4.71
C SER A 165 -24.54 11.56 -4.15
N ILE A 166 -25.50 10.64 -4.15
CA ILE A 166 -26.86 10.90 -3.67
C ILE A 166 -26.89 11.07 -2.14
N VAL A 167 -26.30 10.13 -1.39
CA VAL A 167 -26.26 10.21 0.08
C VAL A 167 -25.50 11.46 0.53
N VAL A 168 -24.39 11.79 -0.12
CA VAL A 168 -23.59 12.98 0.19
C VAL A 168 -24.37 14.26 -0.12
N LYS A 169 -25.10 14.32 -1.24
CA LYS A 169 -25.99 15.45 -1.57
C LYS A 169 -27.07 15.64 -0.50
N ILE A 170 -27.68 14.55 -0.03
CA ILE A 170 -28.68 14.58 1.05
C ILE A 170 -28.08 15.15 2.34
N LEU A 171 -26.89 14.68 2.76
CA LEU A 171 -26.21 15.18 3.95
C LEU A 171 -25.83 16.65 3.82
N LYS A 172 -25.35 17.08 2.64
CA LYS A 172 -25.06 18.49 2.34
C LYS A 172 -26.31 19.36 2.40
N SER A 173 -27.43 18.89 1.84
CA SER A 173 -28.71 19.60 1.92
C SER A 173 -29.14 19.83 3.37
N CYS A 174 -29.04 18.81 4.23
CA CYS A 174 -29.30 19.01 5.66
C CYS A 174 -28.32 20.03 6.29
N LEU A 175 -27.03 19.99 5.96
CA LEU A 175 -26.07 20.97 6.47
C LEU A 175 -26.41 22.40 6.02
N ASP A 176 -26.92 22.57 4.81
CA ASP A 176 -27.37 23.86 4.29
C ASP A 176 -28.65 24.34 4.98
N ASP A 177 -29.59 23.44 5.28
CA ASP A 177 -30.76 23.75 6.12
C ASP A 177 -30.33 24.20 7.52
N LEU A 178 -29.39 23.49 8.15
CA LEU A 178 -28.87 23.82 9.48
C LEU A 178 -28.16 25.18 9.53
N ARG A 179 -27.59 25.65 8.42
CA ARG A 179 -26.98 27.00 8.33
C ARG A 179 -28.00 28.12 8.35
N ARG A 180 -29.25 27.84 7.98
CA ARG A 180 -30.34 28.83 7.92
C ARG A 180 -31.07 28.97 9.27
N VAL A 181 -30.82 28.07 10.21
CA VAL A 181 -31.42 28.10 11.54
C VAL A 181 -30.47 28.81 12.51
N GLU A 182 -31.05 29.53 13.47
CA GLU A 182 -30.30 30.26 14.49
C GLU A 182 -29.36 29.33 15.28
N PRO A 183 -28.06 29.67 15.42
CA PRO A 183 -27.07 28.77 15.99
C PRO A 183 -27.35 28.51 17.48
N THR A 184 -27.64 27.25 17.79
CA THR A 184 -27.75 26.74 19.16
C THR A 184 -26.71 25.64 19.41
N ALA A 185 -26.48 25.27 20.67
CA ALA A 185 -25.62 24.15 21.02
C ALA A 185 -26.06 22.84 20.33
N VAL A 186 -27.38 22.59 20.29
CA VAL A 186 -27.97 21.42 19.63
C VAL A 186 -27.70 21.42 18.13
N ILE A 187 -27.87 22.56 17.46
CA ILE A 187 -27.63 22.67 16.02
C ILE A 187 -26.15 22.50 15.69
N SER A 188 -25.27 23.02 16.53
CA SER A 188 -23.82 22.86 16.38
C SER A 188 -23.39 21.40 16.54
N GLU A 189 -23.97 20.69 17.51
CA GLU A 189 -23.74 19.26 17.71
C GLU A 189 -24.27 18.42 16.53
N VAL A 190 -25.49 18.69 16.08
CA VAL A 190 -26.11 18.04 14.91
C VAL A 190 -25.23 18.25 13.68
N LYS A 191 -24.78 19.49 13.42
CA LYS A 191 -23.88 19.82 12.31
C LYS A 191 -22.58 19.02 12.36
N ALA A 192 -21.93 18.95 13.54
CA ALA A 192 -20.70 18.18 13.71
C ALA A 192 -20.92 16.68 13.46
N LYS A 193 -22.03 16.11 13.95
CA LYS A 193 -22.37 14.70 13.72
C LYS A 193 -22.68 14.41 12.25
N VAL A 194 -23.43 15.27 11.56
CA VAL A 194 -23.72 15.13 10.12
C VAL A 194 -22.44 15.22 9.30
N GLN A 195 -21.55 16.15 9.61
CA GLN A 195 -20.22 16.23 8.99
C GLN A 195 -19.42 14.95 9.22
N GLN A 196 -19.46 14.39 10.42
CA GLN A 196 -18.77 13.14 10.72
C GLN A 196 -19.35 11.94 9.93
N VAL A 197 -20.68 11.85 9.79
CA VAL A 197 -21.33 10.85 8.92
C VAL A 197 -20.88 11.01 7.47
N MET A 198 -20.76 12.25 7.00
CA MET A 198 -20.30 12.54 5.64
C MET A 198 -18.85 12.05 5.41
N VAL A 199 -17.97 12.11 6.41
CA VAL A 199 -16.63 11.52 6.33
C VAL A 199 -16.71 10.00 6.13
N TYR A 200 -17.54 9.29 6.91
CA TYR A 200 -17.72 7.84 6.73
C TYR A 200 -18.26 7.48 5.34
N VAL A 201 -19.29 8.19 4.86
CA VAL A 201 -19.89 7.94 3.55
C VAL A 201 -18.93 8.29 2.41
N ASN A 202 -18.18 9.38 2.52
CA ASN A 202 -17.20 9.77 1.51
C ASN A 202 -16.03 8.79 1.44
N SER A 203 -15.47 8.42 2.59
CA SER A 203 -14.30 7.56 2.65
C SER A 203 -14.63 6.10 2.38
N SER A 204 -15.80 5.59 2.80
CA SER A 204 -16.19 4.18 2.57
C SER A 204 -16.19 3.78 1.10
N GLY A 205 -16.57 4.69 0.19
CA GLY A 205 -16.49 4.44 -1.26
C GLY A 205 -15.07 4.20 -1.77
N GLY A 206 -14.02 4.60 -1.04
CA GLY A 206 -12.63 4.31 -1.40
C GLY A 206 -12.29 2.83 -1.34
N PHE A 207 -12.98 2.02 -0.52
CA PHE A 207 -12.81 0.56 -0.52
C PHE A 207 -13.31 -0.12 -1.80
N LEU A 208 -14.10 0.61 -2.61
CA LEU A 208 -14.56 0.16 -3.91
C LEU A 208 -13.63 0.64 -5.04
N ASP A 209 -12.53 1.35 -4.74
CA ASP A 209 -11.56 1.81 -5.73
C ASP A 209 -10.50 0.73 -5.98
N PRO A 210 -10.29 0.28 -7.23
CA PRO A 210 -9.28 -0.72 -7.56
C PRO A 210 -7.87 -0.35 -7.11
N LEU A 211 -7.48 0.93 -7.16
CA LEU A 211 -6.16 1.40 -6.76
C LEU A 211 -5.98 1.34 -5.24
N VAL A 212 -7.02 1.71 -4.49
CA VAL A 212 -7.01 1.61 -3.03
C VAL A 212 -6.96 0.15 -2.61
N LEU A 213 -7.79 -0.72 -3.19
CA LEU A 213 -7.73 -2.16 -2.91
C LEU A 213 -6.35 -2.73 -3.19
N ARG A 214 -5.75 -2.41 -4.34
CA ARG A 214 -4.39 -2.84 -4.69
C ARG A 214 -3.38 -2.41 -3.64
N ARG A 215 -3.47 -1.18 -3.15
CA ARG A 215 -2.60 -0.66 -2.08
C ARG A 215 -2.83 -1.40 -0.76
N ILE A 216 -4.08 -1.71 -0.40
CA ILE A 216 -4.41 -2.49 0.80
C ILE A 216 -3.76 -3.88 0.73
N TYR A 217 -3.88 -4.60 -0.40
CA TYR A 217 -3.23 -5.92 -0.55
C TYR A 217 -1.71 -5.81 -0.53
N TYR A 218 -1.15 -4.80 -1.18
CA TYR A 218 0.29 -4.60 -1.19
C TYR A 218 0.84 -4.33 0.21
N ASP A 219 0.24 -3.39 0.94
CA ASP A 219 0.66 -3.06 2.32
C ASP A 219 0.44 -4.26 3.26
N SER A 220 -0.67 -4.98 3.10
CA SER A 220 -0.93 -6.24 3.82
C SER A 220 0.14 -7.29 3.53
N TYR A 221 0.49 -7.49 2.26
CA TYR A 221 1.48 -8.49 1.84
C TYR A 221 2.87 -8.16 2.40
N VAL A 222 3.28 -6.89 2.32
CA VAL A 222 4.57 -6.41 2.87
C VAL A 222 4.63 -6.60 4.39
N VAL A 223 3.57 -6.23 5.11
CA VAL A 223 3.49 -6.42 6.57
C VAL A 223 3.53 -7.91 6.94
N HIS A 224 2.84 -8.77 6.20
CA HIS A 224 2.68 -10.17 6.60
C HIS A 224 3.88 -11.05 6.24
N THR A 225 4.53 -10.78 5.11
CA THR A 225 5.70 -11.55 4.69
C THR A 225 6.99 -11.07 5.35
N GLY A 226 6.96 -9.90 5.99
CA GLY A 226 8.17 -9.23 6.49
C GLY A 226 9.21 -9.03 5.37
N MET A 227 8.79 -9.14 4.10
CA MET A 227 9.70 -9.03 2.97
C MET A 227 10.18 -7.60 2.90
N ILE A 228 11.50 -7.48 2.92
CA ILE A 228 12.18 -6.32 2.39
C ILE A 228 11.61 -6.10 0.98
N GLY A 229 10.96 -4.96 0.74
CA GLY A 229 10.06 -4.76 -0.41
C GLY A 229 10.67 -5.10 -1.77
N PRO A 230 9.87 -5.12 -2.86
CA PRO A 230 10.32 -5.47 -4.21
C PRO A 230 11.54 -4.67 -4.68
N GLU A 231 11.74 -3.46 -4.16
CA GLU A 231 12.93 -2.64 -4.40
C GLU A 231 14.23 -3.33 -3.96
N MET A 232 14.21 -4.06 -2.85
CA MET A 232 15.38 -4.78 -2.36
C MET A 232 15.58 -6.10 -3.12
N CYS A 233 14.52 -6.78 -3.56
CA CYS A 233 14.65 -7.88 -4.52
C CYS A 233 15.29 -7.43 -5.84
N VAL A 234 14.93 -6.24 -6.34
CA VAL A 234 15.53 -5.65 -7.54
C VAL A 234 17.00 -5.32 -7.31
N LEU A 235 17.35 -4.76 -6.15
CA LEU A 235 18.75 -4.49 -5.79
C LEU A 235 19.59 -5.78 -5.72
N PHE A 236 19.09 -6.82 -5.06
CA PHE A 236 19.77 -8.13 -5.03
C PHE A 236 19.87 -8.76 -6.42
N GLY A 237 18.80 -8.68 -7.24
CA GLY A 237 18.79 -9.19 -8.61
C GLY A 237 19.79 -8.47 -9.52
N LEU A 238 19.84 -7.14 -9.46
CA LEU A 238 20.81 -6.32 -10.20
C LEU A 238 22.24 -6.61 -9.75
N GLN A 239 22.46 -6.81 -8.45
CA GLN A 239 23.77 -7.16 -7.92
C GLN A 239 24.23 -8.53 -8.40
N LEU A 240 23.35 -9.54 -8.41
CA LEU A 240 23.65 -10.87 -8.96
C LEU A 240 23.93 -10.82 -10.46
N LEU A 241 23.15 -10.04 -11.23
CA LEU A 241 23.40 -9.81 -12.65
C LEU A 241 24.77 -9.17 -12.88
N PHE A 242 25.10 -8.12 -12.14
CA PHE A 242 26.40 -7.46 -12.23
C PHE A 242 27.56 -8.43 -11.95
N MET A 243 27.42 -9.27 -10.92
CA MET A 243 28.39 -10.31 -10.59
C MET A 243 28.52 -11.36 -11.68
N PHE A 244 27.41 -11.77 -12.30
CA PHE A 244 27.41 -12.69 -13.43
C PHE A 244 28.14 -12.10 -14.64
N PHE A 245 27.89 -10.83 -14.97
CA PHE A 245 28.59 -10.13 -16.06
C PHE A 245 30.08 -9.98 -15.79
N LEU A 246 30.47 -9.66 -14.56
CA LEU A 246 31.88 -9.59 -14.17
C LEU A 246 32.56 -10.96 -14.31
N PHE A 247 31.94 -12.02 -13.80
CA PHE A 247 32.44 -13.38 -13.95
C PHE A 247 32.58 -13.75 -15.43
N PHE A 248 31.52 -13.56 -16.22
CA PHE A 248 31.53 -13.89 -17.64
C PHE A 248 32.61 -13.12 -18.41
N SER A 249 32.79 -11.83 -18.13
CA SER A 249 33.83 -11.00 -18.77
C SER A 249 35.24 -11.45 -18.39
N LEU A 250 35.48 -11.81 -17.12
CA LEU A 250 36.78 -12.27 -16.65
C LEU A 250 37.17 -13.66 -17.19
N PHE A 251 36.19 -14.53 -17.44
CA PHE A 251 36.42 -15.89 -17.93
C PHE A 251 36.34 -16.02 -19.46
N ARG A 252 35.68 -15.10 -20.16
CA ARG A 252 35.62 -15.07 -21.65
C ARG A 252 36.87 -14.46 -22.31
N ILE A 253 37.69 -13.69 -21.60
CA ILE A 253 38.98 -13.15 -22.12
C ILE A 253 40.11 -14.19 -22.00
N ARG A 254 39.82 -15.42 -22.41
CA ARG A 254 40.77 -16.53 -22.46
C ARG A 254 40.60 -17.26 -23.78
#